data_AF-A0A1J4UT23-F1
#
_entry.id   AF-A0A1J4UT23-F1
#
_cell.length_a   1.000
_cell.length_b   1.000
_cell.length_c   1.000
_cell.angle_alpha   90.00
_cell.angle_beta   90.00
_cell.angle_gamma   90.00
#
_symmetry.space_group_name_H-M   'P 1'
#
loop_
_entity.id
_entity.type
_entity.pdbx_description
1 polymer ?
#
loop_
_entity_poly.entity_id
_entity_poly.type
_entity_poly.pdbx_seq_one_letter_code
_entity_poly.pdbx_strand_id
1 'polypeptide(L)' 'MIVLAANLAANAHDWLIKHPTEAAKYQGQWVAVSGTGITLNAGSLGELLKKPDAKKYLVTKIPTLKELIDIL' A
#
# COMPACT_ATOMS: atom_id res chain seq x y z
N MET A 1 9.19 17.57 12.62
CA MET A 1 8.05 16.99 11.88
C MET A 1 8.39 15.74 11.05
N ILE A 2 9.64 15.24 11.05
CA ILE A 2 10.08 14.10 10.19
C ILE A 2 9.71 12.72 10.78
N VAL A 3 9.58 12.60 12.11
CA VAL A 3 9.36 11.32 12.81
C VAL A 3 7.97 10.72 12.58
N LEU A 4 6.95 11.55 12.33
CA LEU A 4 5.58 11.08 12.09
C LEU A 4 5.44 10.29 10.78
N ALA A 5 6.13 10.72 9.71
CA ALA A 5 6.03 10.08 8.40
C ALA A 5 6.70 8.69 8.37
N ALA A 6 7.83 8.53 9.07
CA ALA A 6 8.53 7.25 9.16
C ALA A 6 7.71 6.20 9.96
N ASN A 7 7.07 6.62 11.06
CA ASN A 7 6.19 5.73 11.84
C ASN A 7 4.93 5.32 11.06
N LEU A 8 4.35 6.22 10.27
CA LEU A 8 3.22 5.91 9.39
C LEU A 8 3.57 4.86 8.34
N ALA A 9 4.73 5.00 7.69
CA ALA A 9 5.21 4.04 6.70
C ALA A 9 5.52 2.66 7.33
N ALA A 10 6.16 2.64 8.50
CA ALA A 10 6.45 1.40 9.23
C ALA A 10 5.16 0.67 9.64
N ASN A 11 4.19 1.39 10.22
CA ASN A 11 2.90 0.80 10.60
C ASN A 11 2.12 0.30 9.38
N ALA A 12 2.15 1.03 8.27
CA ALA A 12 1.52 0.61 7.02
C ALA A 12 2.14 -0.65 6.43
N HIS A 13 3.45 -0.76 6.50
CA HIS A 13 4.16 -1.97 6.09
C HIS A 13 3.84 -3.16 7.01
N ASP A 14 3.86 -2.95 8.33
CA ASP A 14 3.48 -3.97 9.32
C ASP A 14 2.04 -4.46 9.13
N TRP A 15 1.10 -3.56 8.82
CA TRP A 15 -0.28 -3.93 8.51
C TRP A 15 -0.37 -4.86 7.30
N LEU A 16 0.36 -4.58 6.22
CA LEU A 16 0.39 -5.41 5.02
C LEU A 16 0.92 -6.82 5.29
N ILE A 17 1.92 -6.95 6.18
CA ILE A 17 2.47 -8.23 6.60
C ILE A 17 1.44 -9.00 7.44
N LYS A 18 0.74 -8.32 8.35
CA LYS A 18 -0.23 -8.93 9.27
C LYS A 18 -1.56 -9.29 8.61
N HIS A 19 -1.94 -8.61 7.53
CA HIS A 19 -3.24 -8.78 6.85
C HIS A 19 -3.08 -9.16 5.38
N PRO A 20 -2.38 -10.27 5.06
CA PRO A 20 -2.10 -10.65 3.67
C PRO A 20 -3.38 -10.97 2.88
N THR A 21 -4.40 -11.54 3.52
CA THR A 21 -5.68 -11.87 2.87
C THR A 21 -6.48 -10.64 2.47
N GLU A 22 -6.41 -9.56 3.26
CA GLU A 22 -7.06 -8.30 2.92
C GLU A 22 -6.31 -7.56 1.82
N ALA A 23 -4.97 -7.54 1.91
CA ALA A 23 -4.12 -6.98 0.87
C ALA A 23 -4.30 -7.73 -0.47
N ALA A 24 -4.50 -9.05 -0.42
CA ALA A 24 -4.69 -9.88 -1.62
C ALA A 24 -5.91 -9.48 -2.47
N LYS A 25 -6.93 -8.83 -1.89
CA LYS A 25 -8.07 -8.29 -2.63
C LYS A 25 -7.69 -7.19 -3.63
N TYR A 26 -6.51 -6.58 -3.43
CA TYR A 26 -6.00 -5.48 -4.23
C TYR A 26 -4.78 -5.90 -5.07
N GLN A 27 -4.59 -7.20 -5.33
CA GLN A 27 -3.51 -7.69 -6.16
C GLN A 27 -3.46 -7.00 -7.54
N GLY A 28 -2.27 -6.59 -7.94
CA GLY A 28 -2.02 -5.86 -9.18
C GLY A 28 -2.37 -4.36 -9.11
N GLN A 29 -2.95 -3.89 -8.00
CA GLN A 29 -3.33 -2.49 -7.83
C GLN A 29 -2.31 -1.72 -7.00
N TRP A 30 -2.31 -0.41 -7.19
CA TRP A 30 -1.62 0.52 -6.32
C TRP A 30 -2.55 0.90 -5.16
N VAL A 31 -2.04 0.82 -3.94
CA VAL A 31 -2.78 1.11 -2.72
C VAL A 31 -2.05 2.13 -1.85
N ALA A 32 -2.82 2.92 -1.10
CA ALA A 32 -2.35 3.83 -0.07
C ALA A 32 -2.75 3.27 1.29
N VAL A 33 -1.77 3.01 2.15
CA VAL A 33 -1.96 2.34 3.43
C VAL A 33 -1.61 3.29 4.57
N SER A 34 -2.52 3.42 5.54
CA SER A 34 -2.42 4.38 6.66
C SER A 34 -1.83 3.79 7.94
N GLY A 35 -1.50 2.50 7.96
CA GLY A 35 -1.06 1.77 9.16
C GLY A 35 -2.17 1.03 9.89
N THR A 36 -3.42 1.42 9.67
CA THR A 36 -4.60 0.70 10.18
C THR A 36 -5.35 -0.04 9.08
N GLY A 37 -5.06 0.28 7.81
CA GLY A 37 -5.64 -0.38 6.65
C GLY A 37 -5.35 0.32 5.33
N ILE A 38 -5.88 -0.27 4.25
CA ILE A 38 -5.89 0.34 2.92
C ILE A 38 -6.95 1.44 2.89
N THR A 39 -6.50 2.68 2.70
CA THR A 39 -7.37 3.86 2.70
C THR A 39 -7.78 4.26 1.29
N LEU A 40 -6.90 4.05 0.32
CA LEU A 40 -7.15 4.33 -1.10
C LEU A 40 -6.61 3.19 -1.95
N ASN A 41 -7.33 2.83 -3.00
CA ASN A 41 -6.81 2.00 -4.07
C ASN A 41 -7.00 2.70 -5.42
N ALA A 42 -6.14 2.36 -6.37
CA ALA A 42 -6.25 2.74 -7.76
C ALA A 42 -5.60 1.67 -8.64
N GLY A 43 -6.06 1.54 -9.89
CA GLY A 43 -5.42 0.64 -10.85
C GLY A 43 -3.98 1.06 -11.17
N SER A 44 -3.69 2.36 -11.10
CA SER A 44 -2.39 2.93 -11.45
C SER A 44 -1.85 3.91 -10.40
N LEU A 45 -0.52 3.98 -10.26
CA LEU A 45 0.16 4.96 -9.39
C LEU A 45 -0.25 6.40 -9.72
N GLY A 46 -0.37 6.74 -11.00
CA GLY A 46 -0.74 8.08 -11.45
C GLY A 46 -2.13 8.52 -10.97
N GLU A 47 -3.09 7.61 -10.92
CA GLU A 47 -4.43 7.89 -10.38
C GLU A 47 -4.39 8.08 -8.86
N LEU A 48 -3.55 7.31 -8.19
CA LEU A 48 -3.40 7.39 -6.75
C LEU A 48 -2.71 8.69 -6.33
N LEU A 49 -1.69 9.14 -7.07
CA LEU A 49 -0.99 10.41 -6.84
C LEU A 49 -1.85 11.65 -7.12
N LYS A 50 -2.90 11.52 -7.95
CA LYS A 50 -3.90 12.59 -8.14
C LYS A 50 -4.76 12.80 -6.90
N LYS A 51 -4.82 11.84 -5.97
CA LYS A 51 -5.57 12.00 -4.72
C LYS A 51 -4.74 12.80 -3.72
N PRO A 52 -5.24 13.94 -3.22
CA PRO A 52 -4.47 14.83 -2.33
C PRO A 52 -4.04 14.14 -1.03
N ASP A 53 -4.82 13.18 -0.54
CA ASP A 53 -4.52 12.43 0.68
C ASP A 53 -3.52 11.28 0.49
N ALA A 54 -3.24 10.85 -0.74
CA ALA A 54 -2.31 9.74 -0.98
C ALA A 54 -0.88 10.02 -0.46
N LYS A 55 -0.45 11.28 -0.49
CA LYS A 55 0.87 11.71 0.00
C LYS A 55 1.04 11.59 1.53
N LYS A 56 -0.05 11.35 2.26
CA LYS A 56 -0.04 11.17 3.73
C LYS A 56 0.14 9.70 4.13
N TYR A 57 0.10 8.78 3.17
CA TYR A 57 0.06 7.35 3.38
C TYR A 57 1.22 6.64 2.68
N LEU A 58 1.49 5.39 3.07
CA LEU A 58 2.42 4.54 2.35
C LEU A 58 1.76 4.09 1.04
N VAL A 59 2.33 4.54 -0.08
CA VAL A 59 1.89 4.12 -1.42
C VAL A 59 2.74 2.93 -1.86
N THR A 60 2.08 1.81 -2.16
CA THR A 60 2.76 0.60 -2.62
C THR A 60 1.90 -0.20 -3.59
N LYS A 61 2.54 -1.00 -4.44
CA LYS A 61 1.86 -1.93 -5.33
C LYS A 61 1.72 -3.26 -4.61
N ILE A 62 0.52 -3.83 -4.59
CA ILE A 62 0.35 -5.22 -4.14
C ILE A 62 0.70 -6.12 -5.32
N PRO A 63 1.79 -6.91 -5.25
CA PRO A 63 2.15 -7.81 -6.34
C PRO A 63 1.06 -8.86 -6.52
N THR A 64 0.81 -9.24 -7.77
CA THR A 64 -0.05 -10.40 -8.06
C THR A 64 0.64 -11.70 -7.64
N LEU A 65 -0.12 -12.76 -7.38
CA LEU A 65 0.45 -14.10 -7.12
C LEU A 65 1.42 -14.53 -8.23
N LYS A 66 1.11 -14.19 -9.48
CA LYS A 66 1.97 -14.48 -10.62
C LYS A 66 3.31 -13.72 -10.53
N GLU A 67 3.29 -12.44 -10.15
CA GLU A 67 4.51 -11.67 -9.92
C GLU A 67 5.33 -12.21 -8.76
N LEU A 68 4.69 -12.70 -7.68
CA LEU A 68 5.42 -13.31 -6.55
C LEU A 68 6.12 -14.62 -6.95
N ILE A 69 5.49 -15.42 -7.81
CA ILE A 69 6.06 -16.69 -8.31
C ILE A 69 7.23 -16.42 -9.27
N ASP A 70 7.19 -15.34 -10.04
CA ASP A 70 8.25 -14.98 -11.00
C ASP A 70 9.57 -14.56 -10.32
N ILE A 71 9.52 -14.20 -9.03
CA ILE A 71 10.66 -13.73 -8.23
C ILE A 71 11.24 -14.85 -7.33
N LEU A 72 10.59 -16.02 -7.27
CA LEU A 72 10.99 -17.21 -6.52
C LEU A 72 11.83 -18.17 -7.37
#